data_AF-A0A947K2F5-F1
#
_entry.id   AF-A0A947K2F5-F1
#
_cell.length_a   1.000
_cell.length_b   1.000
_cell.length_c   1.000
_cell.angle_alpha   90.00
_cell.angle_beta   90.00
_cell.angle_gamma   90.00
#
_symmetry.space_group_name_H-M   'P 1'
#
loop_
_entity.id
_entity.type
_entity.pdbx_description
1 polymer ?
#
loop_
_entity_poly.entity_id
_entity_poly.type
_entity_poly.pdbx_seq_one_letter_code
_entity_poly.pdbx_strand_id
1 'polypeptide(L)' 'LAVKDNKSRLIVGGAVSVGDDGYKRACALYDAGVDVLVVDSAHGHSR' A
#
# COMPACT_ATOMS: atom_id res chain seq x y z
N LEU A 1 2.14 -10.19 -21.02
CA LEU A 1 3.03 -10.59 -19.90
C LEU A 1 2.47 -10.00 -18.62
N ALA A 2 2.44 -10.76 -17.52
CA ALA A 2 2.05 -10.24 -16.21
C ALA A 2 3.27 -9.66 -15.49
N VAL A 3 3.08 -8.61 -14.68
CA VAL A 3 4.14 -8.03 -13.86
C VAL A 3 4.32 -8.91 -12.62
N LYS A 4 5.52 -9.46 -12.45
CA LYS A 4 5.85 -10.40 -11.38
C LYS A 4 7.11 -9.98 -10.63
N ASP A 5 7.19 -10.36 -9.37
CA ASP A 5 8.40 -10.18 -8.55
C ASP A 5 9.49 -11.22 -8.91
N ASN A 6 10.64 -11.12 -8.24
CA ASN A 6 11.75 -12.07 -8.41
C ASN A 6 11.45 -13.50 -7.93
N LYS A 7 10.31 -13.72 -7.26
CA LYS A 7 9.80 -15.02 -6.82
C LYS A 7 8.66 -15.52 -7.72
N SER A 8 8.44 -14.88 -8.88
CA SER A 8 7.38 -15.21 -9.83
C SER A 8 5.94 -15.03 -9.31
N ARG A 9 5.73 -14.26 -8.25
CA ARG A 9 4.40 -13.86 -7.73
C ARG A 9 3.95 -12.59 -8.43
N LEU A 10 2.65 -12.36 -8.55
CA LEU A 10 2.13 -11.09 -9.07
C LEU A 10 2.47 -9.95 -8.11
N ILE A 11 2.85 -8.80 -8.67
CA ILE A 11 3.06 -7.59 -7.87
C ILE A 11 1.71 -6.94 -7.58
N VAL A 12 1.47 -6.57 -6.32
CA VAL A 12 0.25 -5.90 -5.88
C VAL A 12 0.58 -4.65 -5.06
N GLY A 13 -0.18 -3.58 -5.29
CA GLY A 13 -0.13 -2.35 -4.51
C GLY A 13 -1.43 -2.12 -3.74
N GLY A 14 -1.36 -1.34 -2.65
CA GLY A 14 -2.50 -0.94 -1.85
C GLY A 14 -2.47 0.55 -1.52
N ALA A 15 -3.63 1.20 -1.50
CA ALA A 15 -3.77 2.61 -1.12
C ALA A 15 -4.34 2.76 0.29
N VAL A 16 -3.83 3.73 1.03
CA VAL A 16 -4.27 4.08 2.39
C VAL A 16 -4.46 5.58 2.52
N SER A 17 -5.42 5.99 3.34
CA SER A 17 -5.57 7.40 3.72
C SER A 17 -4.59 7.78 4.84
N VAL A 18 -4.59 9.05 5.24
CA VAL A 18 -3.92 9.50 6.46
C VAL A 18 -4.74 9.18 7.73
N GLY A 19 -4.12 9.33 8.90
CA GLY A 19 -4.75 9.13 10.22
C GLY A 19 -4.75 7.68 10.71
N ASP A 20 -5.33 7.46 11.89
CA ASP A 20 -5.26 6.17 12.61
C ASP A 20 -5.86 4.99 11.83
N ASP A 21 -6.97 5.22 11.12
CA ASP A 21 -7.59 4.17 10.32
C ASP A 21 -6.78 3.86 9.06
N GLY A 22 -6.12 4.88 8.49
CA GLY A 22 -5.14 4.71 7.43
C GLY A 22 -3.95 3.87 7.90
N TYR A 23 -3.45 4.13 9.10
CA TYR A 23 -2.37 3.36 9.72
C TYR A 23 -2.76 1.91 9.98
N LYS A 24 -3.93 1.66 10.60
CA LYS A 24 -4.44 0.30 10.83
C LYS A 24 -4.58 -0.48 9.52
N ARG A 25 -5.08 0.18 8.47
CA ARG A 25 -5.18 -0.43 7.13
C ARG A 25 -3.81 -0.71 6.53
N ALA A 26 -2.85 0.20 6.68
CA ALA A 26 -1.48 -0.01 6.20
C ALA A 26 -0.84 -1.24 6.85
N CYS A 27 -1.00 -1.42 8.17
CA CYS A 27 -0.54 -2.62 8.88
C CYS A 27 -1.21 -3.89 8.34
N ALA A 28 -2.54 -3.90 8.22
CA ALA A 28 -3.26 -5.07 7.72
C ALA A 28 -2.85 -5.44 6.28
N LEU A 29 -2.60 -4.44 5.43
CA LEU A 29 -2.10 -4.67 4.08
C LEU A 29 -0.66 -5.21 4.11
N TYR A 30 0.23 -4.63 4.91
CA TYR A 30 1.59 -5.13 5.08
C TYR A 30 1.62 -6.60 5.50
N ASP A 31 0.80 -6.99 6.46
CA ASP A 31 0.68 -8.38 6.92
C ASP A 31 0.15 -9.31 5.82
N ALA A 32 -0.70 -8.79 4.92
CA ALA A 32 -1.17 -9.51 3.73
C ALA A 32 -0.13 -9.62 2.60
N GLY A 33 1.00 -8.90 2.69
CA GLY A 33 2.14 -9.02 1.79
C GLY A 33 2.06 -8.18 0.51
N VAL A 34 1.42 -7.01 0.56
CA VAL A 34 1.53 -6.00 -0.53
C VAL A 34 2.98 -5.57 -0.75
N ASP A 35 3.33 -5.36 -2.02
CA ASP A 35 4.67 -4.93 -2.41
C ASP A 35 4.87 -3.41 -2.32
N VAL A 36 3.80 -2.63 -2.48
CA VAL A 36 3.84 -1.16 -2.47
C VAL A 36 2.61 -0.56 -1.77
N LEU A 37 2.84 0.34 -0.81
CA LEU A 37 1.79 1.18 -0.21
C LEU A 37 1.85 2.60 -0.77
N VAL A 38 0.68 3.14 -1.11
CA VAL A 38 0.51 4.53 -1.55
C VAL A 38 -0.34 5.28 -0.52
N VAL A 39 0.18 6.38 0.01
CA VAL A 39 -0.61 7.30 0.84
C VAL A 39 -1.41 8.20 -0.10
N ASP A 40 -2.72 7.99 -0.13
CA ASP A 40 -3.66 8.77 -0.92
C ASP A 40 -4.31 9.85 -0.04
N SER A 41 -4.00 11.12 -0.35
CA SER A 41 -4.52 12.27 0.37
C SER A 41 -4.89 13.37 -0.62
N ALA A 42 -6.08 13.95 -0.44
CA ALA A 42 -6.52 15.11 -1.21
C ALA A 42 -5.65 16.37 -0.98
N HIS A 43 -4.90 16.42 0.13
CA HIS A 43 -3.93 17.48 0.44
C HIS A 43 -2.63 16.86 0.96
N GLY A 44 -1.74 16.46 0.04
CA GLY A 44 -0.45 15.81 0.38
C GLY A 44 0.59 16.72 1.04
N HIS A 45 0.36 18.04 1.08
CA HIS A 45 1.18 19.02 1.80
C HIS A 45 0.62 19.32 3.21
N SER A 46 0.29 18.27 3.95
CA SER A 46 0.06 18.39 5.40
C SER A 46 1.40 18.22 6.11
N ARG A 47 1.74 19.17 6.98
CA ARG A 47 2.92 19.10 7.84
C ARG A 47 2.68 18.21 9.04
#